data_AF-A0A170VPP9-F1
#
_entry.id   AF-A0A170VPP9-F1
#
_cell.length_a   1.000
_cell.length_b   1.000
_cell.length_c   1.000
_cell.angle_alpha   90.00
_cell.angle_beta   90.00
_cell.angle_gamma   90.00
#
_symmetry.space_group_name_H-M   'P 1'
#
loop_
_entity.id
_entity.type
_entity.pdbx_description
1 polymer ?
#
loop_
_entity_poly.entity_id
_entity_poly.type
_entity_poly.pdbx_seq_one_letter_code
_entity_poly.pdbx_strand_id
1 'polypeptide(L)'
;MFKRPASIGPLVCAERLMLSEAVFDGPTTLALAARRPECRRTRWSSTAEPRLRHATVDFSHAVFEYPLTIAAEPRPFLRPGGQTVEEDALAGSPGAEVRLASLRGVDAARPVLADVDLSQCLFTGTVHLDQVRLEGACSFGTVPSGTHWVRRRPVRFTPRRTLAEERCRRARRPAAVRGWNAEVSGAEHVGPAQLAPVYRALRKAFEDSKNEPGAADFYYGEMEMRRYDRINTLAPNADCRTPTGCCPATVCAPCAPWAGSPPPCF
;
A
#
# COMPACT_ATOMS: atom_id res chain seq x y z
N MET A 1 -29.23 20.18 -16.33
CA MET A 1 -28.76 19.08 -17.20
C MET A 1 -28.47 17.88 -16.31
N PHE A 2 -29.37 16.89 -16.25
CA PHE A 2 -29.17 15.68 -15.45
C PHE A 2 -28.34 14.67 -16.27
N LYS A 3 -27.05 14.50 -15.97
CA LYS A 3 -26.27 13.37 -16.49
C LYS A 3 -26.82 12.11 -15.82
N ARG A 4 -27.41 11.19 -16.59
CA ARG A 4 -27.88 9.90 -16.05
C ARG A 4 -26.69 9.16 -15.41
N PRO A 5 -26.88 8.50 -14.26
CA PRO A 5 -25.84 7.65 -13.71
C PRO A 5 -25.50 6.56 -14.75
N ALA A 6 -24.22 6.44 -15.06
CA ALA A 6 -23.73 5.37 -15.92
C ALA A 6 -23.65 4.09 -15.09
N SER A 7 -24.43 3.08 -15.47
CA SER A 7 -24.28 1.73 -14.93
C SER A 7 -23.50 0.89 -15.93
N ILE A 8 -22.29 0.48 -15.57
CA ILE A 8 -21.46 -0.39 -16.39
C ILE A 8 -21.40 -1.75 -15.69
N GLY A 9 -22.11 -2.70 -16.28
CA GLY A 9 -22.16 -4.08 -15.81
C GLY A 9 -23.58 -4.59 -15.57
N PRO A 10 -23.70 -5.85 -15.15
CA PRO A 10 -22.60 -6.71 -14.69
C PRO A 10 -21.69 -7.24 -15.81
N LEU A 11 -20.38 -7.09 -15.66
CA LEU A 11 -19.36 -7.61 -16.59
C LEU A 11 -18.60 -8.78 -15.97
N VAL A 12 -18.38 -9.84 -16.75
CA VAL A 12 -17.56 -11.00 -16.36
C VAL A 12 -16.30 -11.04 -17.22
N CYS A 13 -15.13 -11.13 -16.60
CA CYS A 13 -13.86 -11.24 -17.31
C CYS A 13 -12.89 -12.19 -16.59
N ALA A 14 -12.66 -13.37 -17.18
CA ALA A 14 -11.74 -14.36 -16.60
C ALA A 14 -10.26 -13.99 -16.74
N GLU A 15 -9.94 -12.99 -17.56
CA GLU A 15 -8.58 -12.53 -17.81
C GLU A 15 -8.36 -11.13 -17.23
N ARG A 16 -7.70 -10.25 -18.00
CA ARG A 16 -7.39 -8.88 -17.60
C ARG A 16 -8.44 -7.93 -18.16
N LEU A 17 -9.02 -7.11 -17.29
CA LEU A 17 -9.92 -6.04 -17.68
C LEU A 17 -9.16 -4.71 -17.59
N MET A 18 -8.80 -4.13 -18.74
CA MET A 18 -8.06 -2.88 -18.80
C MET A 18 -9.03 -1.69 -18.74
N LEU A 19 -8.98 -0.94 -17.64
CA LEU A 19 -9.67 0.35 -17.48
C LEU A 19 -8.67 1.49 -17.23
N SER A 20 -7.37 1.23 -17.42
CA SER A 20 -6.32 2.21 -17.14
C SER A 20 -6.53 3.47 -17.99
N GLU A 21 -6.27 4.63 -17.39
CA GLU A 21 -6.43 5.96 -18.00
C GLU A 21 -7.88 6.33 -18.38
N ALA A 22 -8.87 5.52 -18.03
CA ALA A 22 -10.28 5.85 -18.23
C ALA A 22 -10.72 7.04 -17.37
N VAL A 23 -11.62 7.86 -17.92
CA VAL A 23 -12.19 9.04 -17.26
C VAL A 23 -13.70 8.84 -17.07
N PHE A 24 -14.16 9.02 -15.84
CA PHE A 24 -15.57 8.91 -15.45
C PHE A 24 -16.09 10.27 -14.99
N ASP A 25 -16.73 11.01 -15.91
CA ASP A 25 -17.18 12.40 -15.70
C ASP A 25 -18.61 12.53 -15.13
N GLY A 26 -19.21 11.42 -14.70
CA GLY A 26 -20.55 11.38 -14.14
C GLY A 26 -20.70 10.27 -13.11
N PRO A 27 -21.79 10.26 -12.34
CA PRO A 27 -22.02 9.24 -11.33
C PRO A 27 -21.97 7.86 -11.97
N THR A 28 -21.10 6.97 -11.46
CA THR A 28 -20.82 5.69 -12.11
C THR A 28 -20.91 4.53 -11.12
N THR A 29 -21.72 3.53 -11.44
CA THR A 29 -21.70 2.23 -10.75
C THR A 29 -21.01 1.22 -11.66
N LEU A 30 -19.93 0.60 -11.17
CA LEU A 30 -19.29 -0.51 -11.88
C LEU A 30 -19.62 -1.82 -11.17
N ALA A 31 -20.16 -2.80 -11.89
CA ALA A 31 -20.37 -4.15 -11.38
C ALA A 31 -19.48 -5.12 -12.15
N LEU A 32 -18.36 -5.55 -11.54
CA LEU A 32 -17.32 -6.33 -12.21
C LEU A 32 -17.05 -7.65 -11.47
N ALA A 33 -17.28 -8.77 -12.14
CA ALA A 33 -16.75 -10.07 -11.75
C ALA A 33 -15.54 -10.36 -12.65
N ALA A 34 -14.34 -10.01 -12.21
CA ALA A 34 -13.15 -10.07 -13.07
C ALA A 34 -11.90 -10.42 -12.28
N ARG A 35 -11.00 -11.25 -12.83
CA ARG A 35 -9.78 -11.66 -12.10
C ARG A 35 -8.80 -10.52 -11.86
N ARG A 36 -8.53 -9.72 -12.90
CA ARG A 36 -7.52 -8.64 -12.87
C ARG A 36 -8.01 -7.35 -13.53
N PRO A 37 -8.91 -6.60 -12.88
CA PRO A 37 -9.22 -5.23 -13.30
C PRO A 37 -8.05 -4.28 -13.02
N GLU A 38 -7.55 -3.62 -14.05
CA GLU A 38 -6.49 -2.61 -13.96
C GLU A 38 -7.10 -1.22 -14.13
N CYS A 39 -7.18 -0.45 -13.04
CA CYS A 39 -7.75 0.90 -12.98
C CYS A 39 -6.65 1.96 -12.75
N ARG A 40 -5.47 1.75 -13.33
CA ARG A 40 -4.32 2.63 -13.14
C ARG A 40 -4.56 3.99 -13.79
N ARG A 41 -4.18 5.08 -13.12
CA ARG A 41 -4.34 6.45 -13.65
C ARG A 41 -5.76 6.79 -14.09
N THR A 42 -6.77 6.12 -13.54
CA THR A 42 -8.17 6.46 -13.80
C THR A 42 -8.52 7.80 -13.15
N ARG A 43 -9.45 8.55 -13.76
CA ARG A 43 -9.98 9.78 -13.17
C ARG A 43 -11.47 9.63 -12.91
N TRP A 44 -11.87 9.96 -11.69
CA TRP A 44 -13.24 9.90 -11.21
C TRP A 44 -13.71 11.29 -10.80
N SER A 45 -14.36 11.98 -11.74
CA SER A 45 -14.81 13.37 -11.61
C SER A 45 -16.22 13.48 -11.00
N SER A 46 -16.73 12.40 -10.41
CA SER A 46 -18.04 12.31 -9.75
C SER A 46 -18.06 11.11 -8.79
N THR A 47 -19.11 11.00 -7.97
CA THR A 47 -19.31 9.84 -7.09
C THR A 47 -19.33 8.53 -7.87
N ALA A 48 -18.62 7.52 -7.38
CA ALA A 48 -18.59 6.22 -8.02
C ALA A 48 -18.61 5.07 -7.02
N GLU A 49 -19.11 3.92 -7.47
CA GLU A 49 -19.23 2.72 -6.67
C GLU A 49 -18.77 1.49 -7.48
N PRO A 50 -17.46 1.17 -7.48
CA PRO A 50 -16.97 -0.11 -7.98
C PRO A 50 -17.33 -1.25 -7.03
N ARG A 51 -18.30 -2.08 -7.43
CA ARG A 51 -18.65 -3.36 -6.82
C ARG A 51 -17.92 -4.49 -7.55
N LEU A 52 -17.11 -5.22 -6.82
CA LEU A 52 -16.15 -6.16 -7.38
C LEU A 52 -16.41 -7.58 -6.87
N ARG A 53 -16.10 -8.58 -7.70
CA ARG A 53 -16.12 -10.01 -7.35
C ARG A 53 -14.93 -10.72 -7.96
N HIS A 54 -14.34 -11.66 -7.22
CA HIS A 54 -13.21 -12.49 -7.66
C HIS A 54 -12.00 -11.68 -8.16
N ALA A 55 -11.83 -10.45 -7.67
CA ALA A 55 -10.99 -9.45 -8.31
C ALA A 55 -9.75 -9.10 -7.51
N THR A 56 -8.61 -9.02 -8.20
CA THR A 56 -7.43 -8.29 -7.71
C THR A 56 -7.33 -6.98 -8.49
N VAL A 57 -7.72 -5.87 -7.87
CA VAL A 57 -7.83 -4.55 -8.53
C VAL A 57 -6.66 -3.64 -8.21
N ASP A 58 -6.15 -2.93 -9.21
CA ASP A 58 -5.05 -1.97 -9.08
C ASP A 58 -5.53 -0.55 -9.40
N PHE A 59 -5.46 0.36 -8.42
CA PHE A 59 -5.82 1.77 -8.54
C PHE A 59 -4.59 2.70 -8.51
N SER A 60 -3.40 2.19 -8.81
CA SER A 60 -2.18 2.99 -8.82
C SER A 60 -2.37 4.28 -9.63
N HIS A 61 -2.09 5.41 -8.99
CA HIS A 61 -2.17 6.76 -9.54
C HIS A 61 -3.58 7.19 -9.98
N ALA A 62 -4.63 6.53 -9.52
CA ALA A 62 -6.00 6.98 -9.75
C ALA A 62 -6.30 8.29 -8.99
N VAL A 63 -7.15 9.13 -9.58
CA VAL A 63 -7.57 10.42 -9.03
C VAL A 63 -9.04 10.34 -8.66
N PHE A 64 -9.34 10.56 -7.38
CA PHE A 64 -10.69 10.57 -6.83
C PHE A 64 -11.08 12.01 -6.44
N GLU A 65 -11.80 12.70 -7.32
CA GLU A 65 -12.23 14.08 -7.07
C GLU A 65 -13.41 14.14 -6.09
N TYR A 66 -14.21 13.06 -6.04
CA TYR A 66 -15.39 12.90 -5.20
C TYR A 66 -15.32 11.59 -4.40
N PRO A 67 -16.19 11.41 -3.38
CA PRO A 67 -16.28 10.15 -2.65
C PRO A 67 -16.49 8.95 -3.56
N LEU A 68 -15.71 7.90 -3.32
CA LEU A 68 -15.72 6.68 -4.12
C LEU A 68 -15.73 5.46 -3.20
N THR A 69 -16.67 4.54 -3.40
CA THR A 69 -16.80 3.33 -2.57
C THR A 69 -16.37 2.10 -3.37
N ILE A 70 -15.24 1.51 -3.00
CA ILE A 70 -14.75 0.24 -3.55
C ILE A 70 -15.25 -0.88 -2.63
N ALA A 71 -16.17 -1.69 -3.11
CA ALA A 71 -16.81 -2.73 -2.31
C ALA A 71 -16.60 -4.12 -2.92
N ALA A 72 -16.29 -5.09 -2.06
CA ALA A 72 -16.45 -6.49 -2.41
C ALA A 72 -17.93 -6.86 -2.36
N GLU A 73 -18.45 -7.42 -3.44
CA GLU A 73 -19.83 -7.85 -3.51
C GLU A 73 -19.91 -9.34 -3.12
N PRO A 74 -20.59 -9.72 -2.01
CA PRO A 74 -20.66 -11.12 -1.60
C PRO A 74 -21.61 -11.97 -2.45
N ARG A 75 -22.64 -11.37 -3.06
CA ARG A 75 -23.62 -12.10 -3.87
C ARG A 75 -23.34 -11.99 -5.37
N PRO A 76 -23.54 -13.05 -6.16
CA PRO A 76 -23.47 -12.96 -7.61
C PRO A 76 -24.33 -11.82 -8.16
N PHE A 77 -23.82 -11.13 -9.18
CA PHE A 77 -24.60 -10.08 -9.82
C PHE A 77 -25.81 -10.66 -10.55
N LEU A 78 -26.86 -9.86 -10.66
CA LEU A 78 -28.06 -10.19 -11.42
C LEU A 78 -28.07 -9.42 -12.73
N ARG A 79 -28.41 -10.10 -13.83
CA ARG A 79 -28.69 -9.46 -15.11
C ARG A 79 -30.07 -8.78 -15.07
N PRO A 80 -30.34 -7.82 -15.97
CA PRO A 80 -31.69 -7.35 -16.22
C PRO A 80 -32.60 -8.56 -16.53
N GLY A 81 -33.61 -8.81 -15.70
CA GLY A 81 -34.44 -10.03 -15.75
C GLY A 81 -34.23 -11.02 -14.60
N GLY A 82 -33.32 -10.74 -13.66
CA GLY A 82 -33.19 -11.49 -12.40
C GLY A 82 -32.37 -12.78 -12.50
N GLN A 83 -31.84 -13.10 -13.68
CA GLN A 83 -30.93 -14.23 -13.86
C GLN A 83 -29.56 -13.91 -13.27
N THR A 84 -29.01 -14.83 -12.48
CA THR A 84 -27.64 -14.76 -11.98
C THR A 84 -26.64 -14.76 -13.12
N VAL A 85 -25.63 -13.89 -13.01
CA VAL A 85 -24.50 -13.84 -13.93
C VAL A 85 -23.65 -15.10 -13.76
N GLU A 86 -23.34 -15.75 -14.86
CA GLU A 86 -22.50 -16.95 -14.88
C GLU A 86 -21.04 -16.58 -14.62
N GLU A 87 -20.47 -17.11 -13.53
CA GLU A 87 -19.12 -16.82 -13.04
C GLU A 87 -18.20 -18.07 -13.12
N ASP A 88 -18.62 -19.14 -13.81
CA ASP A 88 -17.92 -20.43 -13.82
C ASP A 88 -16.49 -20.34 -14.38
N ALA A 89 -16.25 -19.43 -15.34
CA ALA A 89 -14.90 -19.15 -15.85
C ALA A 89 -13.97 -18.53 -14.78
N LEU A 90 -14.53 -17.99 -13.69
CA LEU A 90 -13.80 -17.47 -12.53
C LEU A 90 -13.62 -18.53 -11.44
N ALA A 91 -14.36 -19.65 -11.50
CA ALA A 91 -14.24 -20.76 -10.56
C ALA A 91 -12.85 -21.42 -10.70
N GLY A 92 -12.20 -21.71 -9.56
CA GLY A 92 -10.90 -22.39 -9.52
C GLY A 92 -9.69 -21.53 -9.18
N SER A 93 -9.83 -20.20 -9.01
CA SER A 93 -8.79 -19.39 -8.35
C SER A 93 -8.96 -19.39 -6.83
N PRO A 94 -7.90 -19.62 -6.04
CA PRO A 94 -7.95 -19.48 -4.59
C PRO A 94 -8.15 -18.00 -4.24
N GLY A 95 -9.40 -17.58 -4.10
CA GLY A 95 -9.75 -16.19 -3.79
C GLY A 95 -11.07 -15.79 -4.44
N ALA A 96 -12.19 -16.24 -3.86
CA ALA A 96 -13.47 -15.59 -4.10
C ALA A 96 -13.51 -14.14 -3.56
N GLU A 97 -12.51 -13.79 -2.75
CA GLU A 97 -12.32 -12.49 -2.12
C GLU A 97 -11.81 -11.44 -3.11
N VAL A 98 -12.25 -10.20 -2.92
CA VAL A 98 -11.72 -9.03 -3.63
C VAL A 98 -10.48 -8.54 -2.91
N ARG A 99 -9.37 -8.44 -3.65
CA ARG A 99 -8.06 -7.95 -3.19
C ARG A 99 -7.76 -6.60 -3.82
N LEU A 100 -7.25 -5.67 -3.02
CA LEU A 100 -6.70 -4.42 -3.53
C LEU A 100 -5.18 -4.60 -3.70
N ALA A 101 -4.68 -4.44 -4.92
CA ALA A 101 -3.26 -4.58 -5.23
C ALA A 101 -2.47 -3.33 -4.85
N SER A 102 -3.00 -2.14 -5.13
CA SER A 102 -2.28 -0.89 -4.87
C SER A 102 -3.17 0.34 -4.83
N LEU A 103 -2.82 1.26 -3.92
CA LEU A 103 -3.30 2.64 -3.83
C LEU A 103 -2.16 3.65 -3.99
N ARG A 104 -1.04 3.26 -4.58
CA ARG A 104 0.12 4.14 -4.72
C ARG A 104 -0.22 5.37 -5.53
N GLY A 105 0.19 6.55 -5.08
CA GLY A 105 -0.06 7.80 -5.77
C GLY A 105 -1.54 8.22 -5.83
N VAL A 106 -2.40 7.56 -5.07
CA VAL A 106 -3.80 7.95 -4.89
C VAL A 106 -3.91 8.95 -3.73
N ASP A 107 -4.83 9.91 -3.85
CA ASP A 107 -5.31 10.68 -2.71
C ASP A 107 -6.43 9.89 -2.00
N ALA A 108 -6.13 9.39 -0.81
CA ALA A 108 -7.03 8.59 0.00
C ALA A 108 -7.87 9.43 1.00
N ALA A 109 -8.08 10.72 0.72
CA ALA A 109 -8.96 11.57 1.52
C ALA A 109 -10.43 11.10 1.54
N ARG A 110 -10.89 10.48 0.46
CA ARG A 110 -12.32 10.22 0.20
C ARG A 110 -12.71 8.81 -0.28
N PRO A 111 -11.82 7.81 -0.48
CA PRO A 111 -12.26 6.46 -0.76
C PRO A 111 -12.77 5.75 0.50
N VAL A 112 -13.85 5.00 0.32
CA VAL A 112 -14.34 3.99 1.26
C VAL A 112 -13.98 2.63 0.69
N LEU A 113 -13.29 1.81 1.47
CA LEU A 113 -12.97 0.42 1.13
C LEU A 113 -13.84 -0.47 2.00
N ALA A 114 -14.68 -1.29 1.37
CA ALA A 114 -15.65 -2.15 2.07
C ALA A 114 -15.40 -3.62 1.73
N ASP A 115 -15.17 -4.43 2.77
CA ASP A 115 -15.05 -5.90 2.65
C ASP A 115 -13.92 -6.37 1.72
N VAL A 116 -12.85 -5.59 1.58
CA VAL A 116 -11.71 -5.91 0.69
C VAL A 116 -10.50 -6.45 1.46
N ASP A 117 -9.77 -7.38 0.84
CA ASP A 117 -8.47 -7.84 1.33
C ASP A 117 -7.36 -6.85 0.93
N LEU A 118 -6.72 -6.28 1.95
CA LEU A 118 -5.62 -5.32 1.85
C LEU A 118 -4.25 -5.96 2.19
N SER A 119 -4.19 -7.27 2.40
CA SER A 119 -2.98 -7.99 2.84
C SER A 119 -1.82 -7.97 1.86
N GLN A 120 -2.12 -7.67 0.59
CA GLN A 120 -1.16 -7.49 -0.50
C GLN A 120 -1.19 -6.05 -1.08
N CYS A 121 -1.97 -5.15 -0.49
CA CYS A 121 -2.10 -3.78 -0.97
C CYS A 121 -0.83 -2.97 -0.70
N LEU A 122 -0.37 -2.26 -1.73
CA LEU A 122 0.71 -1.29 -1.64
C LEU A 122 0.15 0.11 -1.29
N PHE A 123 0.61 0.67 -0.18
CA PHE A 123 0.17 1.97 0.37
C PHE A 123 1.24 3.07 0.31
N THR A 124 2.50 2.70 0.04
CA THR A 124 3.61 3.68 0.03
C THR A 124 3.41 4.71 -1.07
N GLY A 125 3.34 5.99 -0.72
CA GLY A 125 3.08 7.08 -1.67
C GLY A 125 1.60 7.40 -1.87
N THR A 126 0.70 6.78 -1.11
CA THR A 126 -0.69 7.26 -0.95
C THR A 126 -0.70 8.52 -0.09
N VAL A 127 -1.43 9.55 -0.52
CA VAL A 127 -1.60 10.82 0.20
C VAL A 127 -2.90 10.76 1.02
N HIS A 128 -2.97 11.46 2.16
CA HIS A 128 -4.13 11.46 3.06
C HIS A 128 -4.62 10.06 3.47
N LEU A 129 -3.72 9.08 3.57
CA LEU A 129 -4.05 7.72 3.96
C LEU A 129 -4.69 7.64 5.36
N ASP A 130 -4.51 8.66 6.20
CA ASP A 130 -5.17 8.75 7.50
C ASP A 130 -6.68 9.03 7.41
N GLN A 131 -7.18 9.44 6.25
CA GLN A 131 -8.59 9.73 6.00
C GLN A 131 -9.32 8.60 5.26
N VAL A 132 -8.61 7.52 4.91
CA VAL A 132 -9.23 6.35 4.25
C VAL A 132 -10.27 5.75 5.18
N ARG A 133 -11.47 5.47 4.66
CA ARG A 133 -12.53 4.81 5.43
C ARG A 133 -12.49 3.32 5.14
N LEU A 134 -12.34 2.51 6.17
CA LEU A 134 -12.34 1.06 6.10
C LEU A 134 -13.62 0.55 6.76
N GLU A 135 -14.47 -0.10 5.98
CA GLU A 135 -15.76 -0.61 6.42
C GLU A 135 -15.84 -2.14 6.26
N GLY A 136 -16.68 -2.77 7.07
CA GLY A 136 -16.88 -4.22 7.04
C GLY A 136 -15.61 -5.01 7.38
N ALA A 137 -15.41 -6.13 6.69
CA ALA A 137 -14.38 -7.13 6.93
C ALA A 137 -13.08 -6.85 6.16
N CYS A 138 -12.56 -5.62 6.23
CA CYS A 138 -11.25 -5.30 5.62
C CYS A 138 -10.11 -6.04 6.34
N SER A 139 -9.35 -6.85 5.58
CA SER A 139 -8.28 -7.70 6.13
C SER A 139 -6.87 -7.18 5.77
N PHE A 140 -5.89 -7.46 6.62
CA PHE A 140 -4.48 -7.09 6.41
C PHE A 140 -3.60 -8.31 6.59
N GLY A 141 -2.37 -8.26 6.07
CA GLY A 141 -1.40 -9.32 6.28
C GLY A 141 -0.99 -9.35 7.74
N THR A 142 -0.56 -10.50 8.24
CA THR A 142 -0.09 -10.66 9.62
C THR A 142 1.38 -11.07 9.67
N VAL A 143 2.03 -10.85 10.82
CA VAL A 143 3.35 -11.41 11.07
C VAL A 143 3.30 -12.96 11.01
N PRO A 144 4.41 -13.63 10.65
CA PRO A 144 4.51 -15.08 10.79
C PRO A 144 4.22 -15.52 12.23
N SER A 145 3.38 -16.54 12.37
CA SER A 145 2.96 -17.09 13.65
C SER A 145 3.92 -18.16 14.15
N GLY A 146 4.01 -18.29 15.48
CA GLY A 146 4.81 -19.31 16.14
C GLY A 146 6.26 -18.90 16.43
N THR A 147 7.04 -19.88 16.86
CA THR A 147 8.46 -19.70 17.16
C THR A 147 9.27 -20.13 15.95
N HIS A 148 10.11 -19.23 15.46
CA HIS A 148 10.98 -19.48 14.32
C HIS A 148 12.44 -19.53 14.75
N TRP A 149 13.25 -20.27 14.02
CA TRP A 149 14.68 -20.35 14.28
C TRP A 149 15.44 -19.54 13.24
N VAL A 150 16.12 -18.50 13.67
CA VAL A 150 17.01 -17.70 12.82
C VAL A 150 18.44 -17.95 13.29
N ARG A 151 19.24 -18.60 12.45
CA ARG A 151 20.54 -19.18 12.82
C ARG A 151 20.40 -20.16 13.99
N ARG A 152 20.78 -19.77 15.22
CA ARG A 152 20.65 -20.59 16.44
C ARG A 152 19.83 -19.93 17.54
N ARG A 153 19.11 -18.85 17.22
CA ARG A 153 18.30 -18.11 18.20
C ARG A 153 16.82 -18.27 17.88
N PRO A 154 15.98 -18.64 18.87
CA PRO A 154 14.54 -18.62 18.69
C PRO A 154 14.06 -17.16 18.58
N VAL A 155 13.20 -16.89 17.61
CA VAL A 155 12.59 -15.60 17.33
C VAL A 155 11.09 -15.79 17.28
N ARG A 156 10.37 -14.98 18.06
CA ARG A 156 8.90 -14.93 18.04
C ARG A 156 8.47 -13.50 17.72
N PHE A 157 7.54 -13.36 16.80
CA PHE A 157 6.95 -12.06 16.48
C PHE A 157 5.72 -11.82 17.36
N THR A 158 5.55 -10.57 17.81
CA THR A 158 4.31 -10.14 18.44
C THR A 158 3.21 -10.16 17.39
N PRO A 159 2.07 -10.85 17.61
CA PRO A 159 0.96 -10.84 16.67
C PRO A 159 0.50 -9.42 16.38
N ARG A 160 0.49 -9.04 15.09
CA ARG A 160 -0.01 -7.76 14.62
C ARG A 160 -0.28 -7.77 13.12
N ARG A 161 -1.06 -6.81 12.65
CA ARG A 161 -1.19 -6.46 11.23
C ARG A 161 0.12 -5.91 10.65
N THR A 162 0.34 -6.20 9.38
CA THR A 162 1.54 -5.88 8.61
C THR A 162 1.17 -5.42 7.20
N LEU A 163 1.95 -4.47 6.68
CA LEU A 163 1.81 -3.97 5.32
C LEU A 163 2.52 -4.90 4.33
N ALA A 164 2.00 -4.95 3.10
CA ALA A 164 2.56 -5.78 2.04
C ALA A 164 4.03 -5.44 1.76
N GLU A 165 4.37 -4.15 1.79
CA GLU A 165 5.75 -3.69 1.62
C GLU A 165 6.70 -4.13 2.74
N GLU A 166 6.24 -4.15 4.00
CA GLU A 166 7.06 -4.70 5.10
C GLU A 166 7.33 -6.19 4.88
N ARG A 167 6.29 -6.95 4.52
CA ARG A 167 6.39 -8.40 4.30
C ARG A 167 7.40 -8.70 3.20
N CYS A 168 7.30 -8.00 2.07
CA CYS A 168 8.23 -8.14 0.96
C CYS A 168 9.67 -7.76 1.37
N ARG A 169 9.85 -6.64 2.07
CA ARG A 169 11.17 -6.23 2.59
C ARG A 169 11.79 -7.26 3.53
N ARG A 170 11.00 -7.82 4.45
CA ARG A 170 11.47 -8.84 5.40
C ARG A 170 11.80 -10.15 4.70
N ALA A 171 11.03 -10.54 3.68
CA ALA A 171 11.26 -11.73 2.87
C ALA A 171 12.59 -11.70 2.10
N ARG A 172 13.04 -10.51 1.68
CA ARG A 172 14.32 -10.34 0.94
C ARG A 172 15.57 -10.36 1.82
N ARG A 173 15.44 -10.47 3.15
CA ARG A 173 16.62 -10.52 4.03
C ARG A 173 17.31 -11.91 3.94
N PRO A 174 18.65 -11.98 3.99
CA PRO A 174 19.40 -13.26 3.93
C PRO A 174 19.04 -14.30 5.00
N ALA A 175 18.31 -13.92 6.05
CA ALA A 175 17.84 -14.80 7.11
C ALA A 175 16.33 -14.62 7.36
N ALA A 176 15.57 -14.42 6.28
CA ALA A 176 14.12 -14.25 6.35
C ALA A 176 13.44 -15.49 6.95
N VAL A 177 12.55 -15.24 7.89
CA VAL A 177 11.69 -16.29 8.46
C VAL A 177 10.63 -16.71 7.44
N ARG A 178 10.35 -18.02 7.34
CA ARG A 178 9.24 -18.54 6.51
C ARG A 178 7.90 -17.91 6.94
N GLY A 179 7.10 -17.49 5.96
CA GLY A 179 5.83 -16.79 6.19
C GLY A 179 5.90 -15.28 5.90
N TRP A 180 7.11 -14.71 5.80
CA TRP A 180 7.29 -13.43 5.11
C TRP A 180 7.23 -13.68 3.59
N ASN A 181 6.14 -13.27 2.95
CA ASN A 181 5.92 -13.51 1.52
C ASN A 181 6.62 -12.44 0.67
N ALA A 182 7.37 -12.89 -0.34
CA ALA A 182 8.09 -12.02 -1.28
C ALA A 182 7.25 -11.59 -2.50
N GLU A 183 6.13 -12.26 -2.76
CA GLU A 183 5.37 -12.19 -4.02
C GLU A 183 4.50 -10.93 -4.17
N VAL A 184 5.00 -9.78 -3.75
CA VAL A 184 4.34 -8.49 -3.99
C VAL A 184 5.23 -7.68 -4.93
N SER A 185 4.88 -7.72 -6.22
CA SER A 185 5.56 -6.93 -7.25
C SER A 185 5.41 -5.43 -6.94
N GLY A 186 6.49 -4.66 -7.07
CA GLY A 186 6.49 -3.21 -6.80
C GLY A 186 6.87 -2.82 -5.38
N ALA A 187 6.97 -3.74 -4.41
CA ALA A 187 7.40 -3.44 -3.04
C ALA A 187 8.93 -3.32 -2.84
N GLU A 188 9.71 -3.32 -3.91
CA GLU A 188 11.11 -3.76 -3.88
C GLU A 188 12.10 -2.80 -3.20
N HIS A 189 11.72 -1.53 -2.99
CA HIS A 189 12.63 -0.48 -2.55
C HIS A 189 12.14 0.32 -1.33
N VAL A 190 11.17 -0.20 -0.58
CA VAL A 190 10.57 0.58 0.52
C VAL A 190 11.33 0.36 1.84
N GLY A 191 11.93 1.44 2.34
CA GLY A 191 12.69 1.46 3.60
C GLY A 191 11.82 1.69 4.85
N PRO A 192 12.40 1.55 6.06
CA PRO A 192 11.68 1.80 7.31
C PRO A 192 11.24 3.26 7.45
N ALA A 193 12.06 4.23 7.04
CA ALA A 193 11.70 5.65 6.99
C ALA A 193 10.41 5.91 6.20
N GLN A 194 10.20 5.20 5.09
CA GLN A 194 9.02 5.34 4.24
C GLN A 194 7.79 4.62 4.81
N LEU A 195 7.99 3.50 5.52
CA LEU A 195 6.88 2.73 6.12
C LEU A 195 6.35 3.36 7.41
N ALA A 196 7.18 4.02 8.22
CA ALA A 196 6.73 4.58 9.50
C ALA A 196 5.56 5.59 9.34
N PRO A 197 5.59 6.53 8.37
CA PRO A 197 4.44 7.39 8.09
C PRO A 197 3.20 6.64 7.61
N VAL A 198 3.36 5.57 6.82
CA VAL A 198 2.23 4.76 6.33
C VAL A 198 1.54 4.04 7.49
N TYR A 199 2.33 3.42 8.38
CA TYR A 199 1.82 2.85 9.63
C TYR A 199 1.11 3.89 10.50
N ARG A 200 1.69 5.09 10.64
CA ARG A 200 1.05 6.20 11.38
C ARG A 200 -0.29 6.60 10.78
N ALA A 201 -0.35 6.74 9.46
CA ALA A 201 -1.56 7.14 8.77
C ALA A 201 -2.68 6.11 8.96
N LEU A 202 -2.38 4.83 8.76
CA LEU A 202 -3.36 3.76 9.01
C LEU A 202 -3.77 3.67 10.49
N ARG A 203 -2.83 3.86 11.43
CA ARG A 203 -3.19 3.97 12.85
C ARG A 203 -4.23 5.05 13.09
N LYS A 204 -4.02 6.26 12.55
CA LYS A 204 -4.97 7.38 12.67
C LYS A 204 -6.34 7.04 12.07
N ALA A 205 -6.37 6.44 10.88
CA ALA A 205 -7.63 6.01 10.25
C ALA A 205 -8.41 5.00 11.14
N PHE A 206 -7.69 4.10 11.80
CA PHE A 206 -8.28 3.15 12.76
C PHE A 206 -8.74 3.83 14.06
N GLU A 207 -8.01 4.82 14.56
CA GLU A 207 -8.43 5.64 15.72
C GLU A 207 -9.71 6.44 15.40
N ASP A 208 -9.77 7.06 14.21
CA ASP A 208 -10.92 7.85 13.76
C ASP A 208 -12.18 6.98 13.59
N SER A 209 -12.01 5.71 13.24
CA SER A 209 -13.09 4.70 13.18
C SER A 209 -13.38 4.01 14.52
N LYS A 210 -12.74 4.44 15.61
CA LYS A 210 -12.87 3.87 16.97
C LYS A 210 -12.48 2.39 17.06
N ASN A 211 -11.57 1.94 16.21
CA ASN A 211 -11.03 0.58 16.22
C ASN A 211 -9.69 0.54 16.96
N GLU A 212 -9.76 0.56 18.29
CA GLU A 212 -8.58 0.59 19.18
C GLU A 212 -7.64 -0.62 18.99
N PRO A 213 -8.13 -1.88 18.87
CA PRO A 213 -7.24 -3.02 18.68
C PRO A 213 -6.47 -2.94 17.35
N GLY A 214 -7.13 -2.51 16.27
CA GLY A 214 -6.47 -2.31 14.98
C GLY A 214 -5.45 -1.18 15.03
N ALA A 215 -5.76 -0.06 15.70
CA ALA A 215 -4.83 1.04 15.88
C ALA A 215 -3.55 0.62 16.63
N ALA A 216 -3.67 -0.23 17.66
CA ALA A 216 -2.54 -0.74 18.43
C ALA A 216 -1.56 -1.57 17.57
N ASP A 217 -2.07 -2.38 16.64
CA ASP A 217 -1.24 -3.14 15.71
C ASP A 217 -0.38 -2.22 14.84
N PHE A 218 -0.98 -1.16 14.28
CA PHE A 218 -0.27 -0.20 13.44
C PHE A 218 0.69 0.69 14.25
N TYR A 219 0.35 1.02 15.50
CA TYR A 219 1.27 1.71 16.42
C TYR A 219 2.56 0.92 16.63
N TYR A 220 2.44 -0.39 16.89
CA TYR A 220 3.60 -1.24 17.06
C TYR A 220 4.45 -1.31 15.78
N GLY A 221 3.80 -1.47 14.63
CA GLY A 221 4.46 -1.43 13.32
C GLY A 221 5.23 -0.13 13.08
N GLU A 222 4.63 1.02 13.41
CA GLU A 222 5.28 2.33 13.34
C GLU A 222 6.56 2.37 14.20
N MET A 223 6.47 1.95 15.47
CA MET A 223 7.60 1.99 16.39
C MET A 223 8.73 1.04 15.98
N GLU A 224 8.40 -0.13 15.43
CA GLU A 224 9.40 -1.02 14.83
C GLU A 224 10.11 -0.35 13.65
N MET A 225 9.37 0.31 12.75
CA MET A 225 9.98 0.99 11.60
C MET A 225 10.91 2.13 12.05
N ARG A 226 10.49 2.96 13.01
CA ARG A 226 11.35 4.01 13.59
C ARG A 226 12.60 3.44 14.27
N ARG A 227 12.51 2.27 14.91
CA ARG A 227 13.67 1.58 15.49
C ARG A 227 14.64 1.13 14.41
N TYR A 228 14.14 0.49 13.35
CA TYR A 228 14.99 0.05 12.24
C TYR A 228 15.60 1.21 11.46
N ASP A 229 14.90 2.33 11.35
CA ASP A 229 15.42 3.52 10.69
C ASP A 229 16.63 4.07 11.44
N ARG A 230 16.51 4.28 12.76
CA ARG A 230 17.64 4.72 13.60
C ARG A 230 18.84 3.77 13.53
N ILE A 231 18.60 2.45 13.55
CA ILE A 231 19.68 1.46 13.44
C ILE A 231 20.37 1.57 12.08
N ASN A 232 19.62 1.77 11.00
CA ASN A 232 20.18 1.93 9.66
C ASN A 232 20.95 3.26 9.52
N THR A 233 20.45 4.36 10.09
CA THR A 233 21.12 5.68 10.05
C THR A 233 22.36 5.76 10.93
N LEU A 234 22.45 4.95 12.00
CA LEU A 234 23.65 4.85 12.85
C LEU A 234 24.66 3.81 12.34
N ALA A 235 24.27 2.99 11.36
CA ALA A 235 25.15 2.04 10.67
C ALA A 235 25.41 2.39 9.18
N PRO A 236 25.66 3.66 8.77
CA PRO A 236 26.17 3.92 7.44
C PRO A 236 27.66 3.60 7.48
N ASN A 237 28.04 2.44 6.94
CA ASN A 237 29.42 2.02 6.68
C ASN A 237 30.36 1.99 7.90
N ALA A 238 30.35 0.87 8.64
CA ALA A 238 31.52 0.43 9.40
C ALA A 238 32.61 -0.20 8.50
N ASP A 239 32.75 0.29 7.26
CA ASP A 239 33.79 -0.09 6.30
C ASP A 239 34.56 1.17 5.87
N CYS A 240 35.40 1.65 6.80
CA CYS A 240 36.62 2.39 6.52
C CYS A 240 37.69 1.90 7.49
N ARG A 241 38.05 0.61 7.37
CA ARG A 241 39.34 0.09 7.83
C ARG A 241 40.10 -0.43 6.63
N THR A 242 40.81 0.46 5.95
CA THR A 242 41.99 0.09 5.16
C THR A 242 43.21 0.17 6.07
N PRO A 243 43.94 -0.94 6.31
CA PRO A 243 45.29 -0.88 6.84
C PRO A 243 46.27 -0.79 5.66
N THR A 244 46.49 0.43 5.17
CA THR A 244 47.57 0.77 4.24
C THR A 244 47.93 2.22 4.60
N GLY A 245 49.08 2.50 5.20
CA GLY A 245 50.39 2.21 4.63
C GLY A 245 50.71 3.32 3.63
N CYS A 246 51.55 4.27 4.05
CA CYS A 246 52.16 5.38 3.31
C CYS A 246 51.30 6.63 3.06
N CYS A 247 51.56 7.67 3.86
CA CYS A 247 51.40 9.07 3.45
C CYS A 247 52.57 9.45 2.53
N PRO A 248 52.37 10.02 1.33
CA PRO A 248 53.35 10.90 0.75
C PRO A 248 53.10 12.32 1.26
N ALA A 249 54.14 12.88 1.86
CA ALA A 249 54.25 14.32 2.07
C ALA A 249 54.29 15.05 0.71
N THR A 250 54.07 16.37 0.73
CA THR A 250 54.19 17.36 -0.38
C THR A 250 52.85 17.51 -1.12
N VAL A 251 52.11 18.63 -1.04
CA VAL A 251 52.50 20.02 -1.32
C VAL A 251 51.60 20.98 -0.52
N CYS A 252 52.20 21.93 0.19
CA CYS A 252 51.53 23.12 0.69
C CYS A 252 51.16 24.05 -0.47
N ALA A 253 49.93 24.57 -0.47
CA ALA A 253 49.58 25.82 -1.15
C ALA A 253 48.52 26.57 -0.33
N PRO A 254 48.53 27.92 -0.32
CA PRO A 254 48.19 28.72 0.84
C PRO A 254 46.73 29.19 0.88
N CYS A 255 46.26 29.50 2.09
CA CYS A 255 45.01 30.20 2.37
C CYS A 255 44.94 31.56 1.66
N ALA A 256 43.84 31.80 0.95
CA ALA A 256 43.41 33.14 0.56
C ALA A 256 42.50 33.73 1.67
N PRO A 257 42.70 34.99 2.10
CA PRO A 257 41.86 35.61 3.11
C PRO A 257 40.55 36.14 2.50
N TRP A 258 39.42 35.73 3.08
CA TRP A 258 38.12 36.37 2.86
C TRP A 258 38.09 37.74 3.54
N ALA A 259 38.08 38.81 2.74
CA ALA A 259 37.67 40.14 3.15
C ALA A 259 36.18 40.33 2.82
N GLY A 260 35.35 40.38 3.85
CA GLY A 260 33.93 40.69 3.73
C GLY A 260 33.47 41.43 4.98
N SER A 261 33.50 42.76 4.92
CA SER A 261 32.96 43.65 5.95
C SER A 261 31.43 43.48 6.06
N PRO A 262 30.84 43.57 7.26
CA PRO A 262 29.39 43.53 7.44
C PRO A 262 28.73 44.87 7.09
N PRO A 263 27.49 44.91 6.56
CA PRO A 263 26.74 46.15 6.46
C PRO A 263 26.13 46.53 7.83
N PRO A 264 26.03 47.84 8.16
CA PRO A 264 25.44 48.31 9.40
C PRO A 264 23.91 48.28 9.36
N CYS A 265 23.33 48.02 10.52
CA CYS A 265 21.90 48.14 10.80
C CYS A 265 21.43 49.59 10.61
N PHE A 266 20.36 49.78 9.84
CA PHE A 266 19.27 50.72 10.09
C PHE A 266 18.00 50.21 9.39
#